data_AF-A0A3D2B2Q7-F1
#
_entry.id   AF-A0A3D2B2Q7-F1
#
_cell.length_a   1.000
_cell.length_b   1.000
_cell.length_c   1.000
_cell.angle_alpha   90.00
_cell.angle_beta   90.00
_cell.angle_gamma   90.00
#
_symmetry.space_group_name_H-M   'P 1'
#
loop_
_entity.id
_entity.type
_entity.pdbx_description
1 polymer ?
#
loop_
_entity_poly.entity_id
_entity_poly.type
_entity_poly.pdbx_seq_one_letter_code
_entity_poly.pdbx_strand_id
1 'polypeptide(L)'
;GYCQKLHSEMADYNALGITVRYLAFPRQGVPSEVEKEMKAIWCAKDPKKAFDDAMAGKGVKPASCDISIANHYALGVQFGVTGTPAIVLSNGYVVPGYQGPKEMKAFLDEHQKQFGGK
;
A
#
# COMPACT_ATOMS: atom_id res chain seq x y z
N GLY A 1 7.12 10.50 -4.68
CA GLY A 1 5.81 10.07 -5.22
C GLY A 1 4.78 9.95 -4.10
N TYR A 2 3.49 9.85 -4.40
CA TYR A 2 2.44 9.83 -3.37
C TYR A 2 2.50 8.60 -2.43
N CYS A 3 3.03 7.45 -2.89
CA CYS A 3 3.28 6.30 -2.00
C CYS A 3 4.36 6.62 -0.94
N GLN A 4 5.43 7.33 -1.33
CA GLN A 4 6.46 7.79 -0.39
C GLN A 4 5.87 8.81 0.60
N LYS A 5 5.01 9.72 0.12
CA LYS A 5 4.32 10.69 0.98
C LYS A 5 3.43 10.01 2.01
N LEU A 6 2.61 9.04 1.58
CA LEU A 6 1.77 8.25 2.48
C LEU A 6 2.63 7.54 3.53
N HIS A 7 3.74 6.92 3.11
CA HIS A 7 4.61 6.19 4.02
C HIS A 7 5.38 7.10 4.99
N SER A 8 5.79 8.31 4.58
CA SER A 8 6.43 9.27 5.48
C SER A 8 5.52 9.74 6.62
N GLU A 9 4.21 9.64 6.43
CA GLU A 9 3.19 10.03 7.41
C GLU A 9 2.63 8.82 8.20
N MET A 10 3.26 7.63 8.08
CA MET A 10 2.76 6.39 8.69
C MET A 10 2.51 6.50 10.20
N ALA A 11 3.37 7.22 10.92
CA ALA A 11 3.21 7.44 12.35
C ALA A 11 1.91 8.22 12.66
N ASP A 12 1.56 9.20 11.83
CA ASP A 12 0.36 10.02 12.01
C ASP A 12 -0.92 9.23 11.70
N TYR A 13 -0.91 8.36 10.67
CA TYR A 13 -2.02 7.43 10.45
C TYR A 13 -2.23 6.52 11.66
N ASN A 14 -1.14 5.91 12.16
CA ASN A 14 -1.19 5.01 13.30
C ASN A 14 -1.67 5.73 14.57
N ALA A 15 -1.23 6.96 14.81
CA ALA A 15 -1.66 7.78 15.95
C ALA A 15 -3.16 8.12 15.90
N LEU A 16 -3.75 8.17 14.72
CA LEU A 16 -5.20 8.34 14.51
C LEU A 16 -5.98 7.02 14.56
N GLY A 17 -5.32 5.90 14.91
CA GLY A 17 -5.92 4.57 14.99
C GLY A 17 -6.09 3.88 13.63
N ILE A 18 -5.47 4.39 12.57
CA ILE A 18 -5.56 3.83 11.23
C ILE A 18 -4.43 2.83 11.03
N THR A 19 -4.77 1.55 10.87
CA THR A 19 -3.80 0.52 10.50
C THR A 19 -3.67 0.44 8.98
N VAL A 20 -2.47 0.64 8.45
CA VAL A 20 -2.18 0.48 7.01
C VAL A 20 -1.59 -0.91 6.73
N ARG A 21 -2.17 -1.60 5.74
CA ARG A 21 -1.69 -2.91 5.25
C ARG A 21 -1.35 -2.78 3.77
N TYR A 22 -0.09 -3.01 3.41
CA TYR A 22 0.38 -2.85 2.04
C TYR A 22 0.21 -4.13 1.21
N LEU A 23 -0.14 -3.93 -0.07
CA LEU A 23 0.05 -4.89 -1.15
C LEU A 23 0.84 -4.22 -2.27
N ALA A 24 1.62 -5.01 -3.01
CA ALA A 24 2.47 -4.50 -4.07
C ALA A 24 1.67 -4.29 -5.37
N PHE A 25 1.84 -3.12 -5.98
CA PHE A 25 1.21 -2.78 -7.26
C PHE A 25 2.23 -2.04 -8.15
N PRO A 26 3.06 -2.76 -8.92
CA PRO A 26 3.98 -2.14 -9.86
C PRO A 26 3.19 -1.49 -11.01
N ARG A 27 3.16 -0.15 -11.06
CA ARG A 27 2.42 0.59 -12.10
C ARG A 27 2.88 0.30 -13.53
N GLN A 28 4.11 -0.19 -13.70
CA GLN A 28 4.66 -0.63 -14.98
C GLN A 28 4.20 -2.04 -15.39
N GLY A 29 3.41 -2.71 -14.55
CA GLY A 29 2.92 -4.06 -14.77
C GLY A 29 3.88 -5.15 -14.30
N VAL A 30 3.51 -6.39 -14.62
CA VAL A 30 4.30 -7.60 -14.37
C VAL A 30 4.54 -8.29 -15.72
N PRO A 31 5.79 -8.60 -16.11
CA PRO A 31 7.04 -8.35 -15.37
C PRO A 31 7.54 -6.90 -15.51
N SER A 32 8.24 -6.37 -14.50
CA SER A 32 8.96 -5.09 -14.55
C SER A 32 10.10 -5.05 -13.53
N GLU A 33 11.05 -4.11 -13.66
CA GLU A 33 12.12 -3.96 -12.66
C GLU A 33 11.56 -3.56 -11.29
N VAL A 34 10.52 -2.73 -11.27
CA VAL A 34 9.81 -2.36 -10.04
C VAL A 34 9.15 -3.57 -9.38
N GLU A 35 8.65 -4.52 -10.15
CA GLU A 35 8.12 -5.78 -9.61
C GLU A 35 9.22 -6.59 -8.90
N LYS A 36 10.42 -6.69 -9.48
CA LYS A 36 11.56 -7.37 -8.86
C LYS A 36 11.99 -6.71 -7.55
N GLU A 37 12.07 -5.38 -7.53
CA GLU A 37 12.39 -4.63 -6.32
C GLU A 37 11.33 -4.85 -5.22
N MET A 38 10.04 -4.76 -5.57
CA MET A 38 8.95 -5.04 -4.62
C MET A 38 8.98 -6.48 -4.11
N LYS A 39 9.29 -7.46 -4.97
CA LYS A 39 9.45 -8.86 -4.58
C LYS A 39 10.59 -9.02 -3.58
N ALA A 40 11.74 -8.40 -3.83
CA ALA A 40 12.87 -8.44 -2.91
C ALA A 40 12.54 -7.81 -1.54
N ILE A 41 11.75 -6.74 -1.49
CA ILE A 41 11.26 -6.17 -0.23
C ILE A 41 10.37 -7.17 0.52
N TRP A 42 9.41 -7.82 -0.16
CA TRP A 42 8.53 -8.82 0.44
C TRP A 42 9.23 -10.10 0.87
N CYS A 43 10.31 -10.46 0.19
CA CYS A 43 11.13 -11.62 0.54
C CYS A 43 12.26 -11.29 1.51
N ALA A 44 12.38 -10.05 1.98
CA ALA A 44 13.40 -9.68 2.95
C ALA A 44 13.16 -10.38 4.30
N LYS A 45 14.23 -10.60 5.06
CA LYS A 45 14.14 -11.14 6.43
C LYS A 45 13.26 -10.26 7.34
N ASP A 46 13.30 -8.95 7.12
CA ASP A 46 12.42 -7.97 7.76
C ASP A 46 11.77 -7.10 6.67
N PRO A 47 10.58 -7.49 6.18
CA PRO A 47 9.89 -6.77 5.11
C PRO A 47 9.49 -5.35 5.49
N LYS A 48 9.19 -5.09 6.77
CA LYS A 48 8.84 -3.74 7.25
C LYS A 48 10.05 -2.83 7.11
N LYS A 49 11.18 -3.24 7.68
CA LYS A 49 12.43 -2.47 7.57
C LYS A 49 12.87 -2.29 6.12
N ALA A 50 12.76 -3.33 5.29
CA ALA A 50 13.12 -3.24 3.88
C ALA A 50 12.24 -2.25 3.11
N PHE A 51 10.95 -2.20 3.44
CA PHE A 51 10.01 -1.23 2.86
C PHE A 51 10.31 0.20 3.33
N ASP A 52 10.57 0.39 4.63
CA ASP A 52 10.94 1.69 5.18
C ASP A 52 12.22 2.23 4.52
N ASP A 53 13.24 1.38 4.38
CA ASP A 53 14.51 1.72 3.73
C ASP A 53 14.28 2.10 2.24
N ALA A 54 13.47 1.33 1.51
CA ALA A 54 13.13 1.62 0.11
C ALA A 54 12.36 2.95 -0.05
N MET A 55 11.40 3.22 0.83
CA MET A 55 10.63 4.47 0.82
C MET A 55 11.47 5.69 1.21
N ALA A 56 12.51 5.49 2.02
CA ALA A 56 13.53 6.49 2.33
C ALA A 56 14.55 6.70 1.19
N GLY A 57 14.42 6.00 0.06
CA GLY A 57 15.32 6.12 -1.09
C GLY A 57 16.61 5.33 -0.96
N LYS A 58 16.71 4.40 0.01
CA LYS A 58 17.83 3.46 0.09
C LYS A 58 17.60 2.32 -0.90
N GLY A 59 18.69 1.69 -1.33
CA GLY A 59 18.63 0.56 -2.25
C GLY A 59 17.98 -0.68 -1.62
N VAL A 60 17.31 -1.47 -2.46
CA VAL A 60 16.72 -2.75 -2.08
C VAL A 60 17.77 -3.86 -2.23
N LYS A 61 17.95 -4.66 -1.17
CA LYS A 61 18.81 -5.85 -1.26
C LYS A 61 18.08 -6.96 -2.01
N PRO A 62 18.73 -7.64 -2.97
CA PRO A 62 18.12 -8.79 -3.64
C PRO A 62 17.70 -9.86 -2.64
N ALA A 63 16.47 -10.33 -2.77
CA ALA A 63 15.92 -11.45 -2.01
C ALA A 63 14.87 -12.18 -2.85
N SER A 64 14.67 -13.47 -2.61
CA SER A 64 13.69 -14.28 -3.31
C SER A 64 13.00 -15.24 -2.35
N CYS A 65 11.72 -15.51 -2.63
CA CYS A 65 10.82 -16.36 -1.88
C CYS A 65 9.57 -16.64 -2.75
N ASP A 66 8.63 -17.42 -2.22
CA ASP A 66 7.45 -17.89 -2.96
C ASP A 66 6.32 -16.84 -3.12
N ILE A 67 6.50 -15.63 -2.56
CA ILE A 67 5.51 -14.56 -2.72
C ILE A 67 5.36 -14.17 -4.20
N SER A 68 4.10 -14.18 -4.66
CA SER A 68 3.72 -13.75 -6.01
C SER A 68 3.25 -12.30 -6.00
N ILE A 69 4.09 -11.39 -6.47
CA ILE A 69 3.68 -9.99 -6.72
C ILE A 69 2.62 -9.92 -7.83
N ALA A 70 2.62 -10.87 -8.76
CA ALA A 70 1.57 -10.99 -9.77
C ALA A 70 0.18 -11.16 -9.15
N ASN A 71 0.06 -11.91 -8.04
CA ASN A 71 -1.23 -12.07 -7.36
C ASN A 71 -1.71 -10.77 -6.72
N HIS A 72 -0.80 -9.99 -6.13
CA HIS A 72 -1.14 -8.67 -5.58
C HIS A 72 -1.59 -7.71 -6.68
N TYR A 73 -0.86 -7.68 -7.79
CA TYR A 73 -1.17 -6.86 -8.94
C TYR A 73 -2.53 -7.23 -9.56
N ALA A 74 -2.77 -8.52 -9.81
CA ALA A 74 -4.02 -9.01 -10.36
C ALA A 74 -5.22 -8.67 -9.45
N LEU A 75 -5.06 -8.78 -8.13
CA LEU A 75 -6.10 -8.37 -7.19
C LEU A 75 -6.38 -6.86 -7.30
N GLY A 76 -5.35 -6.02 -7.35
CA GLY A 76 -5.52 -4.58 -7.55
C GLY A 76 -6.27 -4.26 -8.85
N VAL A 77 -5.95 -4.96 -9.95
CA VAL A 77 -6.65 -4.81 -11.24
C VAL A 77 -8.13 -5.20 -11.10
N GLN A 78 -8.46 -6.28 -10.40
CA GLN A 78 -9.85 -6.69 -10.16
C GLN A 78 -10.64 -5.67 -9.31
N PHE A 79 -9.97 -4.96 -8.40
CA PHE A 79 -10.53 -3.82 -7.66
C PHE A 79 -10.58 -2.51 -8.48
N GLY A 80 -10.17 -2.52 -9.76
CA GLY A 80 -10.17 -1.33 -10.61
C GLY A 80 -9.07 -0.32 -10.30
N VAL A 81 -7.99 -0.76 -9.65
CA VAL A 81 -6.84 0.12 -9.35
C VAL A 81 -6.12 0.51 -10.64
N THR A 82 -6.08 1.82 -10.92
CA THR A 82 -5.39 2.40 -12.08
C THR A 82 -4.18 3.26 -11.70
N GLY A 83 -4.03 3.60 -10.41
CA GLY A 83 -2.95 4.44 -9.91
C GLY A 83 -2.64 4.16 -8.44
N THR A 84 -1.48 4.64 -7.97
CA THR A 84 -1.01 4.40 -6.60
C THR A 84 -0.69 5.71 -5.88
N PRO A 85 -1.00 5.85 -4.57
CA PRO A 85 -1.65 4.84 -3.73
C PRO A 85 -3.13 4.67 -4.07
N ALA A 86 -3.65 3.47 -3.85
CA ALA A 86 -5.08 3.15 -3.85
C ALA A 86 -5.39 2.44 -2.54
N ILE A 87 -6.43 2.90 -1.84
CA ILE A 87 -6.76 2.43 -0.51
C ILE A 87 -8.05 1.63 -0.59
N VAL A 88 -8.00 0.37 -0.16
CA VAL A 88 -9.16 -0.53 -0.16
C VAL A 88 -9.64 -0.67 1.28
N LEU A 89 -10.91 -0.35 1.52
CA LEU A 89 -11.53 -0.45 2.84
C LEU A 89 -11.97 -1.89 3.13
N SER A 90 -12.33 -2.17 4.38
CA SER A 90 -12.78 -3.50 4.83
C SER A 90 -14.02 -4.03 4.09
N ASN A 91 -14.84 -3.14 3.54
CA ASN A 91 -16.02 -3.49 2.75
C ASN A 91 -15.77 -3.55 1.23
N GLY A 92 -14.50 -3.44 0.80
CA GLY A 92 -14.11 -3.47 -0.62
C GLY A 92 -14.22 -2.13 -1.35
N TYR A 93 -14.68 -1.06 -0.69
CA TYR A 93 -14.69 0.28 -1.28
C TYR A 93 -13.26 0.75 -1.58
N VAL A 94 -13.04 1.31 -2.78
CA VAL A 94 -11.73 1.81 -3.21
C VAL A 94 -11.72 3.33 -3.13
N VAL A 95 -10.85 3.87 -2.28
CA VAL A 95 -10.53 5.29 -2.24
C VAL A 95 -9.38 5.55 -3.21
N PRO A 96 -9.61 6.24 -4.34
CA PRO A 96 -8.56 6.52 -5.29
C PRO A 96 -7.64 7.64 -4.79
N GLY A 97 -6.34 7.42 -4.89
CA GLY A 97 -5.34 8.45 -4.61
C GLY A 97 -4.94 8.56 -3.14
N TYR A 98 -4.15 9.59 -2.87
CA TYR A 98 -3.64 9.91 -1.55
C TYR A 98 -4.59 10.86 -0.83
N GLN A 99 -4.81 10.62 0.46
CA GLN A 99 -5.41 11.55 1.41
C GLN A 99 -4.51 11.61 2.63
N GLY A 100 -4.29 12.78 3.21
CA GLY A 100 -3.46 12.90 4.41
C GLY A 100 -4.09 12.24 5.64
N PRO A 101 -3.35 12.04 6.74
CA PRO A 101 -3.84 11.31 7.92
C PRO A 101 -5.17 11.83 8.48
N LYS A 102 -5.29 13.16 8.62
CA LYS A 102 -6.52 13.80 9.14
C LYS A 102 -7.71 13.67 8.19
N GLU A 103 -7.47 13.85 6.90
CA GLU A 103 -8.49 13.72 5.85
C GLU A 103 -8.98 12.27 5.77
N MET A 104 -8.05 11.31 5.75
CA MET A 104 -8.35 9.89 5.76
C MET A 104 -9.13 9.51 7.02
N LYS A 105 -8.77 10.01 8.20
CA LYS A 105 -9.52 9.75 9.44
C LYS A 105 -10.96 10.27 9.34
N ALA A 106 -11.14 11.51 8.90
CA ALA A 106 -12.47 12.09 8.73
C ALA A 106 -13.30 11.31 7.71
N PHE A 107 -12.69 10.91 6.60
CA PHE A 107 -13.32 10.09 5.57
C PHE A 107 -13.74 8.72 6.11
N LEU A 108 -12.86 8.02 6.83
CA LEU A 108 -13.16 6.71 7.43
C LEU A 108 -14.29 6.79 8.45
N ASP A 109 -14.31 7.83 9.30
CA ASP A 109 -15.37 8.02 10.29
C ASP A 109 -16.73 8.26 9.64
N GLU A 110 -16.78 9.07 8.59
CA GLU A 110 -18.02 9.34 7.86
C GLU A 110 -18.50 8.10 7.10
N HIS A 111 -17.58 7.41 6.42
CA HIS A 111 -17.90 6.17 5.70
C HIS A 111 -18.40 5.07 6.65
N GLN A 112 -17.81 4.97 7.85
CA GLN A 112 -18.27 4.04 8.88
C GLN A 112 -19.67 4.38 9.39
N LYS A 113 -20.04 5.65 9.54
CA LYS A 113 -21.41 6.03 9.93
C LYS A 113 -22.43 5.66 8.86
N GLN A 114 -22.06 5.82 7.58
CA GLN A 114 -22.96 5.55 6.45
C GLN A 114 -23.12 4.06 6.15
N PHE A 115 -22.06 3.26 6.31
CA PHE A 115 -22.02 1.85 5.86
C PHE A 115 -21.63 0.83 6.94
N GLY A 116 -21.30 1.27 8.15
CA GLY A 116 -20.87 0.41 9.27
C GLY A 116 -22.02 -0.19 10.08
N GLY A 117 -23.28 0.10 9.73
CA GLY A 117 -24.45 -0.52 10.32
C GLY A 117 -24.75 -1.88 9.68
N LYS A 118 -24.23 -2.95 10.29
CA LYS A 118 -24.81 -4.29 10.27
C LYS A 118 -24.91 -4.82 11.68
#